data_AF-A0A419FEA4-F1
#
_entry.id   AF-A0A419FEA4-F1
#
_cell.length_a   1.000
_cell.length_b   1.000
_cell.length_c   1.000
_cell.angle_alpha   90.00
_cell.angle_beta   90.00
_cell.angle_gamma   90.00
#
_symmetry.space_group_name_H-M   'P 1'
#
loop_
_entity.id
_entity.type
_entity.pdbx_description
1 polymer ?
#
loop_
_entity_poly.entity_id
_entity_poly.type
_entity_poly.pdbx_seq_one_letter_code
_entity_poly.pdbx_strand_id
1 'polypeptide(L)'
;MWVIRWILITILLLALVGFMGQNQDELVDIRFFAWESPDIELAYALFIAFVAGVFVHLLFSVVRQFQLQAEIGRLKRQIRKLHEEVESLRNLAIEEDLYPPNITDTPGSGYPQPEDGSR
;
A
#
# COMPACT_ATOMS: atom_id res chain seq x y z
N MET A 1 1.34 16.66 14.08
CA MET A 1 0.43 16.71 15.25
C MET A 1 -0.99 16.94 14.78
N TRP A 2 -1.94 16.11 15.20
CA TRP A 2 -3.36 16.21 14.86
C TRP A 2 -3.91 17.63 15.14
N VAL A 3 -3.57 18.21 16.29
CA VAL A 3 -4.05 19.53 16.74
C VAL A 3 -3.65 20.67 15.78
N ILE A 4 -2.38 20.72 15.35
CA ILE A 4 -1.90 21.76 14.44
C ILE A 4 -2.69 21.75 13.12
N ARG A 5 -3.01 20.56 12.62
CA ARG A 5 -3.81 20.42 11.39
C ARG A 5 -5.18 21.07 11.52
N TRP A 6 -5.87 20.87 12.66
CA TRP A 6 -7.17 21.50 12.88
C TRP A 6 -7.08 22.99 13.11
N ILE A 7 -6.06 23.48 13.83
CA ILE A 7 -5.84 24.91 14.01
C ILE A 7 -5.67 25.59 12.64
N LEU A 8 -4.83 25.04 11.76
CA LEU A 8 -4.63 25.58 10.41
C LEU A 8 -5.91 25.55 9.57
N ILE A 9 -6.69 24.46 9.65
CA ILE A 9 -7.98 24.36 8.95
C ILE A 9 -8.96 25.44 9.47
N THR A 10 -9.05 25.63 10.79
CA THR A 10 -9.92 26.64 11.38
C THR A 10 -9.51 28.05 10.98
N ILE A 11 -8.21 28.37 11.02
CA ILE A 11 -7.69 29.68 10.58
C ILE A 11 -8.03 29.91 9.11
N LEU A 12 -7.82 28.92 8.25
CA LEU A 12 -8.17 29.00 6.84
C LEU A 12 -9.67 29.25 6.65
N LEU A 13 -10.53 28.53 7.39
CA LEU A 13 -11.98 28.68 7.29
C LEU A 13 -12.43 30.08 7.73
N LEU A 14 -11.88 30.60 8.83
CA LEU A 14 -12.19 31.96 9.31
C LEU A 14 -11.72 33.03 8.33
N ALA A 15 -10.52 32.87 7.76
CA ALA A 15 -10.02 33.76 6.73
C ALA A 15 -10.93 33.73 5.49
N LEU A 16 -11.39 32.55 5.09
CA LEU A 16 -12.28 32.37 3.94
C LEU A 16 -13.65 33.03 4.18
N VAL A 17 -14.28 32.78 5.33
CA VAL A 17 -15.56 33.42 5.70
C VAL A 17 -15.41 34.93 5.80
N GLY A 18 -14.34 35.42 6.43
CA GLY A 18 -14.05 36.85 6.53
C GLY A 18 -13.80 37.49 5.16
N PHE A 19 -13.17 36.76 4.23
CA PHE A 19 -12.97 37.20 2.85
C PHE A 19 -14.29 37.27 2.09
N MET A 20 -15.15 36.24 2.18
CA MET A 20 -16.47 36.27 1.56
C MET A 20 -17.36 37.39 2.10
N GLY A 21 -17.38 37.59 3.42
CA GLY A 21 -18.16 38.68 4.02
C GLY A 21 -17.72 40.07 3.55
N GLN A 22 -16.43 40.27 3.29
CA GLN A 22 -15.91 41.54 2.76
C GLN A 22 -16.20 41.75 1.27
N ASN A 23 -16.48 40.67 0.51
CA ASN A 23 -16.69 40.69 -0.94
C ASN A 23 -18.09 40.17 -1.31
N GLN A 24 -19.09 40.38 -0.44
CA GLN A 24 -20.43 39.81 -0.60
C GLN A 24 -21.16 40.33 -1.85
N ASP A 25 -20.92 41.59 -2.23
CA ASP A 25 -21.58 42.27 -3.34
C ASP A 25 -20.73 42.21 -4.63
N GLU A 26 -19.59 41.52 -4.59
CA GLU A 26 -18.67 41.42 -5.72
C GLU A 26 -19.15 40.34 -6.70
N LEU A 27 -19.37 40.77 -7.95
CA LEU A 27 -19.74 39.90 -9.06
C LEU A 27 -18.50 39.60 -9.92
N VAL A 28 -18.38 38.34 -10.32
CA VAL A 28 -17.27 37.85 -11.16
C VAL A 28 -17.78 36.98 -12.29
N ASP A 29 -17.12 37.06 -13.43
CA ASP A 29 -17.27 36.14 -14.55
C ASP A 29 -16.15 35.07 -14.52
N ILE A 30 -16.50 33.81 -14.81
CA ILE A 30 -15.55 32.71 -14.92
C ILE A 30 -15.33 32.41 -16.39
N ARG A 31 -14.08 32.56 -16.83
CA ARG A 31 -13.65 32.25 -18.20
C ARG A 31 -12.91 30.92 -18.23
N PHE A 32 -13.49 29.93 -18.90
CA PHE A 32 -12.92 28.58 -19.03
C PHE A 32 -12.83 28.17 -20.50
N PHE A 33 -11.63 28.26 -21.07
CA PHE A 33 -11.38 28.07 -22.51
C PHE A 33 -12.25 28.98 -23.38
N ALA A 34 -13.29 28.43 -24.03
CA ALA A 34 -14.21 29.16 -24.90
C ALA A 34 -15.58 29.42 -24.24
N TRP A 35 -15.74 29.03 -22.97
CA TRP A 35 -16.95 29.23 -22.20
C TRP A 35 -16.75 30.35 -21.18
N GLU A 36 -17.78 31.18 -21.03
CA GLU A 36 -17.84 32.28 -20.07
C GLU A 36 -19.13 32.13 -19.26
N SER A 37 -19.03 32.22 -17.94
CA SER A 37 -20.21 32.23 -17.09
C SER A 37 -20.87 33.61 -17.11
N PRO A 38 -22.18 33.69 -16.83
CA PRO A 38 -22.77 34.95 -16.38
C PRO A 38 -22.08 35.47 -15.12
N ASP A 39 -22.30 36.76 -14.82
CA ASP A 39 -21.89 37.37 -13.55
C ASP A 39 -22.50 36.60 -12.38
N ILE A 40 -21.64 36.05 -11.54
CA ILE A 40 -22.03 35.33 -10.32
C ILE A 40 -21.33 35.96 -9.12
N GLU A 41 -21.95 35.87 -7.94
CA GLU A 41 -21.30 36.34 -6.72
C GLU A 41 -20.02 35.55 -6.48
N LEU A 42 -18.95 36.25 -6.08
CA LEU A 42 -17.65 35.65 -5.79
C LEU A 42 -17.77 34.49 -4.78
N ALA A 43 -18.69 34.59 -3.82
CA ALA A 43 -18.97 33.54 -2.86
C ALA A 43 -19.43 32.23 -3.53
N TYR A 44 -20.33 32.30 -4.52
CA TYR A 44 -20.77 31.12 -5.27
C TYR A 44 -19.67 30.53 -6.15
N ALA A 45 -18.90 31.39 -6.82
CA ALA A 45 -17.75 30.96 -7.63
C ALA A 45 -16.75 30.14 -6.79
N LEU A 46 -16.38 30.66 -5.62
CA LEU A 46 -15.46 29.99 -4.70
C LEU A 46 -16.05 28.72 -4.09
N PHE A 47 -17.35 28.71 -3.79
CA PHE A 47 -18.04 27.51 -3.32
C PHE A 47 -18.01 26.38 -4.36
N ILE A 48 -18.30 26.68 -5.63
CA ILE A 48 -18.25 25.71 -6.72
C ILE A 48 -16.82 25.17 -6.89
N ALA A 49 -15.81 26.05 -6.86
CA ALA A 49 -14.40 25.65 -6.93
C ALA A 49 -14.00 24.74 -5.77
N PHE A 50 -14.44 25.06 -4.55
CA PHE A 50 -14.19 24.22 -3.37
C PHE A 50 -14.84 22.84 -3.51
N VAL A 51 -16.11 22.78 -3.90
CA VAL A 51 -16.84 21.52 -4.11
C VAL A 51 -16.16 20.67 -5.18
N ALA A 52 -15.77 21.28 -6.31
CA ALA A 52 -15.02 20.58 -7.36
C ALA A 52 -13.69 20.02 -6.83
N GLY A 53 -12.95 20.80 -6.05
CA GLY A 53 -11.72 20.35 -5.40
C GLY A 53 -11.95 19.17 -4.45
N VAL A 54 -13.03 19.17 -3.67
CA VAL A 54 -13.42 18.06 -2.79
C VAL A 54 -13.73 16.80 -3.60
N PHE A 55 -14.48 16.93 -4.71
CA PHE A 55 -14.77 15.79 -5.59
C PHE A 55 -13.52 15.18 -6.19
N VAL A 56 -12.59 16.02 -6.68
CA VAL A 56 -11.31 15.56 -7.20
C VAL A 56 -10.52 14.84 -6.10
N HIS A 57 -10.39 15.44 -4.92
CA HIS A 57 -9.70 14.82 -3.79
C HIS A 57 -10.32 13.47 -3.39
N LEU A 58 -11.65 13.39 -3.35
CA LEU A 58 -12.37 12.17 -3.03
C LEU A 58 -12.09 11.07 -4.06
N LEU A 59 -12.11 11.41 -5.35
CA LEU A 59 -11.78 10.47 -6.42
C LEU A 59 -10.35 9.91 -6.27
N PHE A 60 -9.36 10.79 -6.05
CA PHE A 60 -7.98 10.37 -5.80
C PHE A 60 -7.84 9.51 -4.53
N SER A 61 -8.58 9.85 -3.48
CA SER A 61 -8.56 9.13 -2.21
C SER A 61 -9.12 7.72 -2.34
N VAL A 62 -10.22 7.55 -3.08
CA VAL A 62 -10.81 6.25 -3.35
C VAL A 62 -9.84 5.35 -4.13
N VAL A 63 -9.23 5.88 -5.19
CA VAL A 63 -8.22 5.14 -5.97
C VAL A 63 -7.04 4.72 -5.09
N ARG A 64 -6.53 5.65 -4.28
CA ARG A 64 -5.42 5.36 -3.36
C ARG A 64 -5.80 4.30 -2.32
N GLN A 65 -7.03 4.34 -1.82
CA GLN A 65 -7.52 3.36 -0.85
C GLN A 65 -7.53 1.95 -1.45
N PHE A 66 -7.97 1.78 -2.70
CA PHE A 66 -7.93 0.48 -3.36
C PHE A 66 -6.50 -0.03 -3.57
N GLN A 67 -5.57 0.86 -3.96
CA GLN A 67 -4.15 0.49 -4.09
C GLN A 67 -3.56 0.00 -2.77
N LEU A 68 -3.85 0.70 -1.67
CA LEU A 68 -3.39 0.31 -0.34
C LEU A 68 -3.96 -1.04 0.10
N GLN A 69 -5.24 -1.31 -0.18
CA GLN A 69 -5.85 -2.62 0.13
C GLN A 69 -5.21 -3.76 -0.68
N ALA A 70 -4.96 -3.53 -1.97
CA ALA A 70 -4.26 -4.49 -2.81
C ALA A 70 -2.83 -4.76 -2.31
N GLU A 71 -2.12 -3.71 -1.88
CA GLU A 71 -0.79 -3.83 -1.29
C GLU A 71 -0.80 -4.63 0.01
N ILE A 72 -1.75 -4.36 0.92
CA ILE A 72 -1.93 -5.15 2.15
C ILE A 72 -2.14 -6.63 1.83
N GLY A 73 -2.99 -6.93 0.83
CA GLY A 73 -3.23 -8.30 0.38
C GLY A 73 -1.96 -8.99 -0.14
N ARG A 74 -1.16 -8.27 -0.94
CA ARG A 74 0.12 -8.76 -1.46
C ARG A 74 1.11 -9.04 -0.33
N LEU A 75 1.26 -8.10 0.61
CA LEU A 75 2.16 -8.24 1.75
C LEU A 75 1.77 -9.44 2.64
N LYS A 76 0.48 -9.63 2.91
CA LYS A 76 0.00 -10.81 3.67
C LYS A 76 0.35 -12.13 2.99
N ARG A 77 0.20 -12.22 1.66
CA ARG A 77 0.57 -13.41 0.89
C ARG A 77 2.08 -13.69 0.95
N GLN A 78 2.90 -12.64 0.85
CA GLN A 78 4.35 -12.75 0.96
C GLN A 78 4.78 -13.25 2.33
N ILE A 79 4.22 -12.70 3.41
CA ILE A 79 4.49 -13.16 4.79
C ILE A 79 4.14 -14.65 4.93
N ARG A 80 2.97 -15.06 4.45
CA ARG A 80 2.56 -16.46 4.50
C ARG A 80 3.52 -17.38 3.75
N LYS A 81 3.91 -17.02 2.52
CA LYS A 81 4.88 -17.80 1.72
C LYS A 81 6.23 -17.93 2.42
N LEU A 82 6.73 -16.83 2.97
CA LEU A 82 8.00 -16.81 3.70
C LEU A 82 7.94 -17.71 4.95
N HIS A 83 6.80 -17.74 5.64
CA HIS A 83 6.61 -18.61 6.79
C HIS A 83 6.58 -20.10 6.40
N GLU A 84 5.88 -20.43 5.31
CA GLU A 84 5.85 -21.79 4.74
C GLU A 84 7.26 -22.25 4.31
N GLU A 85 8.08 -21.37 3.71
CA GLU A 85 9.47 -21.66 3.35
C GLU A 85 10.35 -21.94 4.58
N VAL A 86 10.24 -21.12 5.64
CA VAL A 86 10.99 -21.33 6.89
C VAL A 86 10.57 -22.65 7.55
N GLU A 87 9.29 -22.97 7.56
CA GLU A 87 8.79 -24.22 8.14
C GLU A 87 9.26 -25.44 7.34
N SER A 88 9.23 -25.37 6.00
CA SER A 88 9.77 -26.41 5.12
C SER A 88 11.25 -26.65 5.37
N LEU A 89 12.05 -25.58 5.47
CA LEU A 89 13.49 -25.70 5.75
C LEU A 89 13.77 -26.28 7.14
N ARG A 90 12.98 -25.89 8.14
CA ARG A 90 13.09 -26.45 9.49
C ARG A 90 12.77 -27.94 9.51
N ASN A 91 11.72 -28.36 8.80
CA ASN A 91 11.34 -29.77 8.74
C ASN A 91 12.39 -30.61 8.00
N LEU A 92 12.99 -30.08 6.93
CA LEU A 92 14.07 -30.74 6.20
C LEU A 92 15.31 -30.97 7.09
N ALA A 93 15.73 -29.95 7.86
CA ALA A 93 16.87 -30.07 8.77
C ALA A 93 16.64 -31.13 9.87
N ILE A 94 15.40 -31.26 10.36
CA ILE A 94 15.05 -32.28 11.36
C ILE A 94 15.08 -33.70 10.78
N GLU A 95 14.70 -33.87 9.50
CA GLU A 95 14.72 -35.17 8.83
C GLU A 95 16.15 -35.67 8.58
N GLU A 96 17.08 -34.77 8.24
CA GLU A 96 18.51 -35.05 8.09
C GLU A 96 19.17 -35.49 9.42
N ASP A 97 18.77 -34.90 10.55
CA ASP A 97 19.22 -35.32 11.89
C ASP A 97 18.65 -36.69 12.31
N LEU A 98 17.43 -37.03 11.88
CA LEU A 98 16.77 -38.31 12.21
C LEU A 98 17.25 -39.48 11.34
N TYR A 99 17.70 -39.20 10.11
CA TYR A 99 18.30 -40.17 9.19
C TYR A 99 19.72 -39.71 8.80
N PRO A 100 20.72 -39.94 9.67
CA PRO A 100 22.10 -39.64 9.31
C PRO A 100 22.47 -40.41 8.03
N PRO A 101 23.22 -39.80 7.10
CA PRO A 101 23.53 -40.41 5.81
C PRO A 101 24.10 -41.81 6.02
N ASN A 102 23.39 -42.81 5.51
CA ASN A 102 23.82 -44.19 5.56
C ASN A 102 25.05 -44.34 4.64
N ILE A 103 26.23 -44.35 5.24
CA ILE A 103 27.54 -44.46 4.59
C ILE A 103 27.70 -45.71 3.70
N THR A 104 26.74 -46.65 3.69
CA THR A 104 26.80 -47.87 2.87
C THR A 104 26.44 -47.66 1.39
N ASP A 105 25.85 -46.53 0.99
CA ASP A 105 25.49 -46.26 -0.42
C ASP A 105 26.58 -45.53 -1.23
N THR A 106 27.84 -45.56 -0.76
CA THR A 106 28.96 -45.19 -1.63
C THR A 106 29.22 -46.31 -2.64
N PRO A 107 29.03 -46.08 -3.97
CA PRO A 107 29.38 -47.07 -4.98
C PRO A 107 30.91 -47.14 -5.06
N GLY A 108 31.54 -47.99 -4.23
CA GLY A 108 33.00 -48.08 -4.26
C GLY A 108 33.73 -48.93 -3.23
N SER A 109 33.14 -49.40 -2.12
CA SER A 109 33.88 -50.25 -1.17
C SER A 109 33.65 -51.74 -1.41
N GLY A 110 34.22 -52.25 -2.49
CA GLY A 110 34.41 -53.70 -2.66
C GLY A 110 35.46 -54.18 -1.66
N TYR A 111 35.02 -54.71 -0.52
CA TYR A 111 35.91 -55.53 0.32
C TYR A 111 36.11 -56.87 -0.39
N PRO A 112 37.37 -57.33 -0.63
CA PRO A 112 37.61 -58.66 -1.17
C PRO A 112 37.07 -59.68 -0.17
N GLN A 113 36.18 -60.55 -0.63
CA GLN A 113 35.68 -61.66 0.17
C GLN A 113 36.84 -62.65 0.39
N PRO A 114 37.13 -63.10 1.63
CA PRO A 114 38.21 -64.04 1.86
C PRO A 114 37.85 -65.38 1.22
N GLU A 115 38.75 -65.89 0.38
CA GLU A 115 38.61 -67.21 -0.22
C GLU A 115 38.55 -68.26 0.89
N ASP A 116 37.39 -68.89 1.02
CA ASP A 116 37.20 -70.08 1.83
C ASP A 116 37.85 -71.27 1.13
N GLY A 117 39.11 -71.50 1.48
CA GLY A 117 39.77 -72.76 1.21
C GLY A 117 39.28 -73.82 2.19
N SER A 118 38.46 -74.77 1.73
CA SER A 118 38.28 -76.08 2.36
C SER A 118 37.60 -77.11 1.45
N ARG A 119 38.46 -77.93 0.81
CA ARG A 119 38.28 -79.35 0.43
C ARG A 119 37.34 -79.74 -0.71
#